data_AF-Q98QQ6-F1
#
_entry.id   AF-Q98QQ6-F1
#
_cell.length_a   1.000
_cell.length_b   1.000
_cell.length_c   1.000
_cell.angle_alpha   90.00
_cell.angle_beta   90.00
_cell.angle_gamma   90.00
#
_symmetry.space_group_name_H-M   'P 1'
#
loop_
_entity.id
_entity.type
_entity.pdbx_description
1 polymer ?
#
loop_
_entity_poly.entity_id
_entity_poly.type
_entity_poly.pdbx_seq_one_letter_code
_entity_poly.pdbx_strand_id
1 'polypeptide(L)'
;MKIKGAKMKLSDFENLIKKITDNKFTTQINGYNASEVDAFIDLITKEIYKFLTNHLEQEKKIKDLEQKINSKTISLFSCQEKLTVFEGIKNEQQKKQ
;
A
#
# COMPACT_ATOMS: atom_id res chain seq x y z
N MET A 1 -15.05 -14.44 5.67
CA MET A 1 -14.62 -14.80 4.30
C MET A 1 -13.40 -13.94 3.96
N LYS A 2 -12.17 -14.48 4.02
CA LYS A 2 -10.95 -13.73 3.69
C LYS A 2 -10.73 -13.85 2.19
N ILE A 3 -11.05 -12.82 1.43
CA ILE A 3 -10.63 -12.74 0.03
C ILE A 3 -9.11 -12.57 0.08
N LYS A 4 -8.36 -13.66 -0.12
CA LYS A 4 -6.92 -13.57 -0.42
C LYS A 4 -6.81 -13.00 -1.83
N GLY A 5 -6.88 -11.67 -1.94
CA GLY A 5 -6.53 -10.98 -3.17
C GLY A 5 -5.07 -11.31 -3.48
N ALA A 6 -4.82 -11.96 -4.61
CA ALA A 6 -3.45 -12.10 -5.11
C ALA A 6 -2.87 -10.69 -5.24
N LYS A 7 -1.79 -10.40 -4.50
CA LYS A 7 -1.04 -9.15 -4.67
C LYS A 7 -0.29 -9.26 -5.99
N MET A 8 -0.92 -8.81 -7.07
CA MET A 8 -0.27 -8.61 -8.35
C MET A 8 0.79 -7.53 -8.19
N LYS A 9 2.02 -7.78 -8.66
CA LYS A 9 3.12 -6.83 -8.48
C LYS A 9 2.93 -5.66 -9.44
N LEU A 10 3.51 -4.49 -9.11
CA LEU A 10 3.51 -3.33 -9.99
C LEU A 10 4.06 -3.67 -11.39
N SER A 11 5.13 -4.46 -11.44
CA SER A 11 5.72 -4.97 -12.68
C SER A 11 4.74 -5.75 -13.55
N ASP A 12 3.81 -6.48 -12.94
CA ASP A 12 2.82 -7.28 -13.68
C ASP A 12 1.77 -6.36 -14.31
N PHE A 13 1.42 -5.26 -13.63
CA PHE A 13 0.50 -4.24 -14.15
C PHE A 13 1.13 -3.42 -15.28
N GLU A 14 2.38 -3.00 -15.14
CA GLU A 14 3.11 -2.30 -16.20
C GLU A 14 3.21 -3.16 -17.47
N ASN A 15 3.52 -4.44 -17.30
CA ASN A 15 3.55 -5.40 -18.40
C ASN A 15 2.17 -5.60 -19.05
N LEU A 16 1.09 -5.57 -18.25
CA LEU A 16 -0.27 -5.68 -18.77
C LEU A 16 -0.66 -4.44 -19.58
N ILE A 17 -0.41 -3.23 -19.07
CA ILE A 17 -0.68 -1.98 -19.80
C ILE A 17 0.09 -1.99 -21.11
N LYS A 18 1.38 -2.28 -21.08
CA LYS A 18 2.21 -2.34 -22.28
C LYS A 18 1.64 -3.30 -23.31
N LYS A 19 1.20 -4.49 -22.89
CA LYS A 19 0.56 -5.47 -23.79
C LYS A 19 -0.74 -4.95 -24.40
N ILE A 20 -1.52 -4.16 -23.68
CA ILE A 20 -2.77 -3.58 -24.18
C ILE A 20 -2.47 -2.46 -25.18
N THR A 21 -1.55 -1.56 -24.85
CA THR A 21 -1.15 -0.43 -25.71
C THR A 21 -0.44 -0.87 -26.98
N ASP A 22 0.44 -1.88 -26.91
CA ASP A 22 1.20 -2.39 -28.06
C ASP A 22 0.38 -3.38 -28.91
N ASN A 23 -0.85 -3.69 -28.52
CA ASN A 23 -1.63 -4.72 -29.18
C ASN A 23 -2.06 -4.28 -30.58
N LYS A 24 -1.96 -5.20 -31.55
CA LYS A 24 -2.48 -5.00 -32.90
C LYS A 24 -3.71 -5.85 -33.08
N PHE A 25 -4.86 -5.20 -33.14
CA PHE A 25 -6.13 -5.87 -33.39
C PHE A 25 -6.30 -6.17 -34.88
N THR A 26 -6.83 -7.35 -35.18
CA THR A 26 -7.24 -7.71 -36.55
C THR A 26 -8.50 -6.94 -36.94
N THR A 27 -8.54 -6.38 -38.13
CA THR A 27 -9.71 -5.69 -38.68
C THR A 27 -10.66 -6.67 -39.37
N GLN A 28 -11.96 -6.45 -39.26
CA GLN A 28 -13.00 -7.21 -39.97
C GLN A 28 -14.05 -6.27 -40.57
N ILE A 29 -14.76 -6.74 -41.60
CA ILE A 29 -15.88 -6.01 -42.18
C ILE A 29 -16.93 -5.78 -41.08
N ASN A 30 -17.39 -4.54 -40.91
CA ASN A 30 -18.27 -4.09 -39.82
C ASN A 30 -17.68 -4.26 -38.40
N GLY A 31 -16.35 -4.23 -38.27
CA GLY A 31 -15.68 -4.15 -36.97
C GLY A 31 -15.82 -2.77 -36.30
N TYR A 32 -15.32 -2.66 -35.07
CA TYR A 32 -15.25 -1.39 -34.35
C TYR A 32 -14.37 -0.37 -35.09
N ASN A 33 -14.71 0.91 -34.95
CA ASN A 33 -13.88 1.99 -35.48
C ASN A 33 -12.54 2.03 -34.72
N ALA A 34 -11.43 1.85 -35.44
CA ALA A 34 -10.10 1.81 -34.85
C ALA A 34 -9.79 3.07 -34.02
N SER A 35 -10.15 4.26 -34.52
CA SER A 35 -9.88 5.51 -33.82
C SER A 35 -10.66 5.63 -32.50
N GLU A 36 -11.86 5.06 -32.41
CA GLU A 36 -12.65 5.05 -31.18
C GLU A 36 -12.10 4.05 -30.17
N VAL A 37 -11.66 2.88 -30.65
CA VAL A 37 -11.03 1.86 -29.82
C VAL A 37 -9.71 2.38 -29.24
N ASP A 38 -8.87 3.03 -30.04
CA ASP A 38 -7.61 3.62 -29.60
C ASP A 38 -7.85 4.69 -28.53
N ALA A 39 -8.78 5.62 -28.78
CA ALA A 39 -9.14 6.65 -27.80
C ALA A 39 -9.68 6.06 -26.50
N PHE A 40 -10.44 4.96 -26.57
CA PHE A 40 -10.93 4.25 -25.40
C PHE A 40 -9.80 3.56 -24.62
N ILE A 41 -8.87 2.91 -25.33
CA ILE A 41 -7.69 2.28 -24.71
C ILE A 41 -6.83 3.34 -24.01
N ASP A 42 -6.65 4.52 -24.60
CA ASP A 42 -5.93 5.64 -23.98
C ASP A 42 -6.58 6.10 -22.68
N LEU A 43 -7.92 6.23 -22.66
CA LEU A 43 -8.66 6.60 -21.45
C LEU A 43 -8.51 5.56 -20.34
N ILE A 44 -8.65 4.27 -20.69
CA ILE A 44 -8.44 3.17 -19.73
C ILE A 44 -7.01 3.23 -19.18
N THR A 45 -6.02 3.37 -20.07
CA THR A 45 -4.61 3.38 -19.71
C THR A 45 -4.32 4.51 -18.71
N LYS A 46 -4.85 5.70 -18.97
CA LYS A 46 -4.74 6.86 -18.07
C LYS A 46 -5.35 6.59 -16.69
N GLU A 47 -6.55 6.02 -16.63
CA GLU A 47 -7.20 5.71 -15.35
C GLU A 47 -6.46 4.60 -14.58
N ILE A 48 -5.91 3.60 -15.28
CA ILE A 48 -5.07 2.60 -14.62
C ILE A 48 -3.81 3.24 -14.03
N TYR A 49 -3.11 4.11 -14.77
CA TYR A 49 -1.93 4.82 -14.24
C TYR A 49 -2.25 5.66 -13.00
N LYS A 50 -3.38 6.36 -13.02
CA LYS A 50 -3.86 7.13 -11.88
C LYS A 50 -4.15 6.23 -10.68
N PHE A 51 -4.83 5.10 -10.89
CA PHE A 51 -5.10 4.11 -9.85
C PHE A 51 -3.80 3.57 -9.24
N LEU A 52 -2.82 3.20 -10.08
CA LEU A 52 -1.52 2.69 -9.63
C LEU A 52 -0.74 3.72 -8.83
N THR A 53 -0.71 4.97 -9.28
CA THR A 53 -0.03 6.07 -8.58
C THR A 53 -0.61 6.27 -7.19
N ASN A 54 -1.95 6.30 -7.09
CA ASN A 54 -2.65 6.43 -5.81
C ASN A 54 -2.37 5.24 -4.89
N HIS A 55 -2.35 4.01 -5.43
CA HIS A 55 -2.04 2.81 -4.65
C HIS A 55 -0.62 2.87 -4.08
N LEU A 56 0.37 3.26 -4.88
CA LEU A 56 1.75 3.41 -4.43
C LEU A 56 1.90 4.46 -3.33
N GLU A 57 1.18 5.58 -3.46
CA GLU A 57 1.18 6.62 -2.42
C GLU A 57 0.56 6.10 -1.11
N GLN A 58 -0.52 5.33 -1.19
CA GLN A 58 -1.15 4.70 -0.03
C GLN A 58 -0.24 3.67 0.64
N GLU A 59 0.44 2.82 -0.13
CA GLU A 59 1.41 1.86 0.41
C GLU A 59 2.56 2.56 1.14
N LYS A 60 3.07 3.67 0.58
CA LYS A 60 4.10 4.48 1.25
C LYS A 60 3.59 5.05 2.58
N LYS A 61 2.38 5.60 2.61
CA LYS A 61 1.76 6.13 3.84
C LYS A 61 1.57 5.05 4.90
N ILE A 62 1.14 3.85 4.51
CA ILE A 62 1.01 2.70 5.42
C ILE A 62 2.36 2.37 6.05
N LYS A 63 3.41 2.24 5.23
CA LYS A 63 4.77 1.94 5.71
C LYS A 63 5.28 2.99 6.69
N ASP A 64 5.06 4.27 6.40
CA ASP A 64 5.46 5.37 7.29
C ASP A 64 4.70 5.33 8.63
N LEU A 65 3.40 5.00 8.60
CA LEU A 65 2.59 4.85 9.80
C LEU A 65 3.02 3.65 10.64
N GLU A 66 3.33 2.51 10.00
CA GLU A 66 3.85 1.32 10.68
C GLU A 66 5.16 1.62 11.43
N GLN A 67 6.08 2.37 10.80
CA GLN A 67 7.31 2.80 11.44
C GLN A 67 7.06 3.71 12.65
N LYS A 68 6.13 4.68 12.52
CA LYS A 68 5.74 5.58 13.62
C LYS A 68 5.09 4.83 14.78
N ILE A 69 4.25 3.84 14.49
CA ILE A 69 3.65 2.98 15.51
C ILE A 69 4.76 2.21 16.22
N ASN A 70 5.67 1.59 15.47
CA ASN A 70 6.76 0.82 16.06
C ASN A 70 7.65 1.66 17.00
N SER A 71 8.02 2.88 16.59
CA SER A 71 8.84 3.76 17.45
C SER A 71 8.11 4.21 18.72
N LYS A 72 6.80 4.50 18.62
CA LYS A 72 5.95 4.80 19.77
C LYS A 72 5.81 3.60 20.70
N THR A 73 5.64 2.40 20.15
CA THR A 73 5.56 1.15 20.90
C THR A 73 6.84 0.92 21.71
N ILE A 74 8.02 1.07 21.09
CA ILE A 74 9.31 0.95 21.79
C ILE A 74 9.43 1.99 22.92
N SER A 75 9.09 3.25 22.64
CA SER A 75 9.16 4.32 23.64
C SER A 75 8.22 4.07 24.82
N LEU A 76 7.02 3.55 24.55
CA LEU A 76 6.05 3.19 25.57
C LEU A 76 6.57 2.06 26.46
N PHE A 77 7.15 1.00 25.87
CA PHE A 77 7.76 -0.09 26.63
C PHE A 77 8.88 0.43 27.55
N SER A 78 9.78 1.26 27.05
CA SER A 78 10.85 1.84 27.88
C SER A 78 10.33 2.71 29.02
N CYS A 79 9.21 3.43 28.82
CA CYS A 79 8.58 4.18 29.90
C CYS A 79 7.92 3.27 30.94
N GLN A 80 7.27 2.18 30.50
CA GLN A 80 6.67 1.19 31.39
C GLN A 80 7.73 0.50 32.25
N GLU A 81 8.87 0.12 31.69
CA GLU A 81 10.00 -0.45 32.45
C GLU A 81 10.54 0.51 33.51
N LYS A 82 10.66 1.81 33.18
CA LYS A 82 11.08 2.81 34.16
C LYS A 82 10.07 2.93 35.30
N LEU A 83 8.77 2.96 34.98
CA LEU A 83 7.70 3.06 35.98
C LEU A 83 7.72 1.89 36.96
N THR A 84 7.85 0.65 36.47
CA THR A 84 7.89 -0.53 37.34
C THR A 84 9.09 -0.51 38.28
N VAL A 85 10.26 -0.05 37.81
CA VAL A 85 11.44 0.14 38.66
C VAL A 85 11.16 1.20 39.74
N PHE A 86 10.59 2.34 39.38
CA PHE A 86 10.25 3.40 40.34
C PHE A 86 9.24 2.93 41.39
N GLU A 87 8.21 2.18 41.00
CA GLU A 87 7.23 1.61 41.92
C GLU A 87 7.86 0.60 42.89
N GLY A 88 8.78 -0.24 42.41
CA GLY A 88 9.56 -1.16 43.24
C GLY A 88 10.37 -0.42 44.32
N ILE A 89 11.12 0.62 43.93
CA ILE A 89 11.93 1.43 44.85
C ILE A 89 11.04 2.12 45.90
N LYS A 90 9.91 2.70 45.49
CA LYS A 90 8.97 3.37 46.40
C LYS A 90 8.43 2.41 47.46
N ASN A 91 8.06 1.20 47.07
CA ASN A 91 7.53 0.18 47.98
C ASN A 91 8.59 -0.32 48.97
N GLU A 92 9.86 -0.40 48.58
CA GLU A 92 10.95 -0.74 49.50
C GLU A 92 11.26 0.37 50.51
N GLN A 93 11.16 1.63 50.11
CA GLN A 93 11.37 2.77 51.02
C GLN A 93 10.27 2.87 52.08
N GLN A 94 9.02 2.54 51.73
CA GLN A 94 7.89 2.54 52.66
C GLN A 94 7.95 1.40 53.69
N LYS A 95 8.59 0.27 53.39
CA LYS A 95 8.78 -0.84 54.34
C LYS A 95 9.87 -0.59 55.40
N LYS A 96 10.69 0.45 55.21
CA LYS A 96 11.81 0.81 56.11
C LYS A 96 11.45 1.94 57.10
N GLN A 97 10.22 2.46 57.05
CA GLN A 97 9.63 3.39 58.01
C GLN A 97 8.64 2.65 58.91
#